data_AF-A0A800C6S6-F1
#
_entry.id   AF-A0A800C6S6-F1
#
_cell.length_a   1.000
_cell.length_b   1.000
_cell.length_c   1.000
_cell.angle_alpha   90.00
_cell.angle_beta   90.00
_cell.angle_gamma   90.00
#
_symmetry.space_group_name_H-M   'P 1'
#
loop_
_entity.id
_entity.type
_entity.pdbx_description
1 polymer ?
#
loop_
_entity_poly.entity_id
_entity_poly.type
_entity_poly.pdbx_seq_one_letter_code
_entity_poly.pdbx_strand_id
1 'polypeptide(L)'
;EVLLVTNNPLQYLSWDLTIVMDLFPIRCPLTGIHAGLFHTSAPHAFITACDTPFLKKDVIRALLEELEPKWDVVVPVTQEGSQPLCAIYSKRCIKPIEGQLSAEDAKILKFYPKVKVKEIREAQLRPADPHLISFVNINTPEDLSASETMSSDDLK
;
A
#
# COMPACT_ATOMS: atom_id res chain seq x y z
N GLU A 1 2.31 14.90 -2.12
CA GLU A 1 0.94 14.97 -1.55
C GLU A 1 0.68 13.70 -0.76
N VAL A 2 -0.23 13.74 0.21
CA VAL A 2 -0.68 12.57 0.98
C VAL A 2 -2.21 12.60 0.99
N LEU A 3 -2.82 11.46 0.69
CA LEU A 3 -4.27 11.29 0.69
C LEU A 3 -4.65 10.25 1.74
N LEU A 4 -5.66 10.54 2.55
CA LEU A 4 -6.29 9.56 3.43
C LEU A 4 -7.55 9.04 2.75
N VAL A 5 -7.57 7.75 2.43
CA VAL A 5 -8.75 7.07 1.89
C VAL A 5 -9.54 6.45 3.03
N THR A 6 -10.75 6.97 3.31
CA THR A 6 -11.59 6.47 4.40
C THR A 6 -13.07 6.70 4.11
N ASN A 7 -13.91 5.80 4.61
CA ASN A 7 -15.37 5.95 4.54
C ASN A 7 -15.97 6.62 5.78
N ASN A 8 -15.13 7.02 6.74
CA ASN A 8 -15.52 7.74 7.94
C ASN A 8 -14.81 9.11 8.01
N PRO A 9 -15.00 10.00 7.01
CA PRO A 9 -14.24 11.25 6.91
C PRO A 9 -14.40 12.16 8.13
N LEU A 10 -15.57 12.09 8.80
CA LEU A 10 -15.86 12.87 10.00
C LEU A 10 -14.87 12.62 11.16
N GLN A 11 -14.26 11.44 11.23
CA GLN A 11 -13.30 11.09 12.28
C GLN A 11 -11.95 11.81 12.11
N TYR A 12 -11.67 12.33 10.92
CA TYR A 12 -10.35 12.86 10.54
C TYR A 12 -10.38 14.33 10.12
N LEU A 13 -11.49 15.05 10.34
CA LEU A 13 -11.65 16.46 9.93
C LEU A 13 -10.63 17.42 10.55
N SER A 14 -10.00 17.05 11.66
CA SER A 14 -8.96 17.85 12.31
C SER A 14 -7.58 17.69 11.66
N TRP A 15 -7.41 16.74 10.74
CA TRP A 15 -6.13 16.48 10.08
C TRP A 15 -6.01 17.35 8.83
N ASP A 16 -4.85 18.00 8.68
CA ASP A 16 -4.52 18.80 7.49
C ASP A 16 -4.08 17.89 6.33
N LEU A 17 -5.03 17.10 5.83
CA LEU A 17 -4.82 16.11 4.77
C LEU A 17 -6.00 16.10 3.80
N THR A 18 -5.72 15.73 2.55
CA THR A 18 -6.77 15.45 1.57
C THR A 18 -7.46 14.14 1.93
N ILE A 19 -8.72 14.22 2.34
CA ILE A 19 -9.53 13.04 2.67
C ILE A 19 -10.42 12.69 1.48
N VAL A 20 -10.37 11.44 1.04
CA VAL A 20 -11.19 10.93 -0.06
C VAL A 20 -11.92 9.66 0.36
N MET A 21 -13.05 9.39 -0.28
CA MET A 21 -13.88 8.21 0.00
C MET A 21 -13.78 7.21 -1.14
N ASP A 22 -14.14 5.96 -0.85
CA ASP A 22 -14.30 4.94 -1.89
C ASP A 22 -15.37 5.39 -2.91
N LEU A 23 -15.09 5.15 -4.19
CA LEU A 23 -16.01 5.43 -5.29
C LEU A 23 -16.93 4.25 -5.64
N PHE A 24 -16.69 3.10 -5.00
CA PHE A 24 -17.45 1.87 -5.20
C PHE A 24 -18.08 1.40 -3.88
N PRO A 25 -19.27 0.77 -3.92
CA PRO A 25 -19.96 0.31 -2.71
C PRO A 25 -19.34 -0.94 -2.08
N ILE A 26 -18.59 -1.73 -2.85
CA ILE A 26 -17.88 -2.92 -2.35
C ILE A 26 -16.81 -2.47 -1.35
N ARG A 27 -16.71 -3.16 -0.21
CA ARG A 27 -15.69 -2.89 0.80
C ARG A 27 -14.53 -3.86 0.62
N CYS A 28 -13.46 -3.40 -0.02
CA CYS A 28 -12.21 -4.15 -0.11
C CYS A 28 -11.02 -3.20 -0.32
N PRO A 29 -9.77 -3.63 -0.06
CA PRO A 29 -8.61 -2.75 -0.24
C PRO A 29 -8.46 -2.21 -1.68
N LEU A 30 -9.01 -2.93 -2.66
CA LEU A 30 -8.96 -2.54 -4.06
C LEU A 30 -9.74 -1.24 -4.34
N THR A 31 -10.85 -0.99 -3.63
CA THR A 31 -11.59 0.27 -3.76
C THR A 31 -10.80 1.45 -3.18
N GLY A 32 -10.04 1.19 -2.10
CA GLY A 32 -9.13 2.18 -1.53
C GLY A 32 -7.99 2.54 -2.48
N ILE A 33 -7.35 1.53 -3.09
CA ILE A 33 -6.31 1.73 -4.13
C ILE A 33 -6.90 2.55 -5.29
N HIS A 34 -8.09 2.18 -5.78
CA HIS A 34 -8.77 2.90 -6.86
C HIS A 34 -9.01 4.37 -6.50
N ALA A 35 -9.62 4.64 -5.34
CA ALA A 35 -9.95 5.98 -4.92
C ALA A 35 -8.68 6.85 -4.74
N GLY A 36 -7.61 6.31 -4.16
CA GLY A 36 -6.32 7.00 -4.05
C GLY A 36 -5.73 7.34 -5.42
N LEU A 37 -5.73 6.39 -6.36
CA LEU A 37 -5.25 6.60 -7.73
C LEU A 37 -6.12 7.57 -8.53
N PHE A 38 -7.42 7.58 -8.29
CA PHE A 38 -8.35 8.48 -8.96
C PHE A 38 -8.10 9.95 -8.56
N HIS A 39 -7.85 10.20 -7.27
CA HIS A 39 -7.73 11.56 -6.73
C HIS A 39 -6.30 12.10 -6.68
N THR A 40 -5.27 11.26 -6.67
CA THR A 40 -3.87 11.73 -6.73
C THR A 40 -3.64 12.58 -7.99
N SER A 41 -2.85 13.63 -7.90
CA SER A 41 -2.43 14.42 -9.06
C SER A 41 -1.30 13.74 -9.85
N ALA A 42 -0.49 12.91 -9.18
CA ALA A 42 0.66 12.22 -9.75
C ALA A 42 0.29 11.05 -10.69
N PRO A 43 1.17 10.66 -11.63
CA PRO A 43 0.96 9.49 -12.48
C PRO A 43 1.07 8.15 -11.73
N HIS A 44 1.76 8.17 -10.58
CA HIS A 44 1.98 7.04 -9.69
C HIS A 44 1.77 7.47 -8.24
N ALA A 45 1.28 6.56 -7.41
CA ALA A 45 1.14 6.76 -5.97
C ALA A 45 1.68 5.53 -5.23
N PHE A 46 2.38 5.75 -4.12
CA PHE A 46 2.67 4.71 -3.16
C PHE A 46 1.43 4.50 -2.29
N ILE A 47 0.98 3.26 -2.18
CA ILE A 47 -0.19 2.87 -1.40
C ILE A 47 0.28 2.05 -0.19
N THR A 48 -0.20 2.45 0.98
CA THR A 48 0.03 1.73 2.23
C THR A 48 -1.26 1.60 3.05
N ALA A 49 -1.37 0.51 3.80
CA ALA A 49 -2.43 0.35 4.77
C ALA A 49 -2.14 1.16 6.05
N CYS A 50 -3.19 1.49 6.81
CA CYS A 50 -3.05 2.25 8.06
C CYS A 50 -2.56 1.39 9.23
N ASP A 51 -2.51 0.07 9.07
CA ASP A 51 -2.18 -0.94 10.08
C ASP A 51 -0.73 -1.43 9.99
N THR A 52 0.12 -0.76 9.19
CA THR A 52 1.57 -1.01 9.08
C THR A 52 2.39 0.13 9.70
N PRO A 53 2.45 0.24 11.04
CA PRO A 53 3.06 1.39 11.72
C PRO A 53 4.59 1.43 11.62
N PHE A 54 5.23 0.30 11.31
CA PHE A 54 6.67 0.16 11.24
C PHE A 54 7.25 0.39 9.84
N LEU A 55 6.43 0.89 8.90
CA LEU A 55 6.87 1.16 7.54
C LEU A 55 8.08 2.11 7.52
N LYS A 56 9.22 1.59 7.06
CA LYS A 56 10.45 2.37 6.93
C LYS A 56 10.45 3.18 5.63
N LYS A 57 10.84 4.45 5.73
CA LYS A 57 11.04 5.34 4.56
C LYS A 57 12.01 4.75 3.53
N ASP A 58 12.99 3.97 3.96
CA ASP A 58 14.02 3.39 3.09
C ASP A 58 13.46 2.27 2.22
N VAL A 59 12.42 1.55 2.68
CA VAL A 59 11.67 0.61 1.84
C VAL A 59 10.96 1.36 0.73
N ILE A 60 10.29 2.48 1.04
CA ILE A 60 9.61 3.31 0.04
C ILE A 60 10.63 3.81 -1.01
N ARG A 61 11.81 4.25 -0.57
CA ARG A 61 12.90 4.69 -1.47
C ARG A 61 13.39 3.56 -2.36
N ALA A 62 13.62 2.37 -1.83
CA ALA A 62 14.03 1.22 -2.62
C ALA A 62 13.01 0.87 -3.72
N LEU A 63 11.71 1.03 -3.44
CA LEU A 63 10.66 0.87 -4.48
C LEU A 63 10.70 1.98 -5.53
N LEU A 64 10.93 3.22 -5.11
CA LEU A 64 11.04 4.37 -6.02
C LEU A 64 12.27 4.28 -6.93
N GLU A 65 13.39 3.74 -6.45
CA GLU A 65 14.61 3.53 -7.26
C GLU A 65 14.40 2.52 -8.40
N GLU A 66 13.50 1.56 -8.20
CA GLU A 66 13.12 0.57 -9.21
C GLU A 66 11.96 1.02 -10.11
N LEU A 67 11.39 2.20 -9.82
CA LEU A 67 10.26 2.75 -10.58
C LEU A 67 10.73 3.32 -11.92
N GLU A 68 10.18 2.77 -13.00
CA GLU A 68 10.32 3.27 -14.36
C GLU A 68 8.93 3.55 -14.94
N PRO A 69 8.78 4.52 -15.87
CA PRO A 69 7.47 4.88 -16.44
C PRO A 69 6.67 3.71 -17.06
N LYS A 70 7.36 2.65 -17.49
CA LYS A 70 6.78 1.44 -18.08
C LYS A 70 6.05 0.56 -17.06
N TRP A 71 6.39 0.65 -15.78
CA TRP A 71 5.79 -0.18 -14.73
C TRP A 71 4.48 0.43 -14.26
N ASP A 72 3.46 -0.42 -14.17
CA ASP A 72 2.15 -0.08 -13.62
C ASP A 72 2.11 -0.36 -12.12
N VAL A 73 2.80 -1.41 -11.67
CA VAL A 73 2.91 -1.78 -10.26
C VAL A 73 4.37 -2.09 -9.94
N VAL A 74 4.90 -1.53 -8.86
CA VAL A 74 6.17 -1.94 -8.24
C VAL A 74 5.85 -2.44 -6.85
N VAL A 75 6.04 -3.73 -6.60
CA VAL A 75 5.52 -4.41 -5.40
C VAL A 75 6.60 -5.27 -4.73
N PRO A 76 6.79 -5.16 -3.40
CA PRO A 76 7.58 -6.09 -2.62
C PRO A 76 7.00 -7.52 -2.68
N VAL A 77 7.88 -8.50 -2.73
CA VAL A 77 7.55 -9.91 -2.54
C VAL A 77 8.49 -10.50 -1.49
N THR A 78 7.90 -10.89 -0.35
CA THR A 78 8.58 -11.55 0.77
C THR A 78 8.27 -13.05 0.73
N GLN A 79 8.82 -13.82 1.68
CA GLN A 79 8.45 -15.22 1.87
C GLN A 79 6.94 -15.42 2.13
N GLU A 80 6.28 -14.46 2.79
CA GLU A 80 4.83 -14.47 3.03
C GLU A 80 4.01 -14.13 1.78
N GLY A 81 4.68 -13.67 0.71
CA GLY A 81 4.07 -13.36 -0.57
C GLY A 81 4.14 -11.88 -0.95
N SER A 82 3.31 -11.51 -1.92
CA SER A 82 3.23 -10.14 -2.43
C SER A 82 2.62 -9.20 -1.40
N GLN A 83 3.17 -8.00 -1.28
CA GLN A 83 2.75 -6.96 -0.32
C GLN A 83 2.03 -5.81 -1.07
N PRO A 84 0.79 -6.02 -1.54
CA PRO A 84 0.08 -5.03 -2.37
C PRO A 84 -0.29 -3.74 -1.63
N LEU A 85 -0.37 -3.78 -0.30
CA LEU A 85 -0.62 -2.59 0.52
C LEU A 85 0.69 -2.00 1.07
N CYS A 86 1.78 -2.20 0.34
CA CYS A 86 3.06 -1.51 0.50
C CYS A 86 3.72 -1.45 -0.89
N ALA A 87 3.06 -0.81 -1.84
CA ALA A 87 3.45 -0.87 -3.25
C ALA A 87 3.16 0.44 -4.00
N ILE A 88 3.88 0.65 -5.10
CA ILE A 88 3.64 1.79 -6.00
C ILE A 88 2.70 1.33 -7.11
N TYR A 89 1.65 2.11 -7.36
CA TYR A 89 0.68 1.89 -8.42
C TYR A 89 0.61 3.08 -9.36
N SER A 90 0.44 2.83 -10.65
CA SER A 90 0.16 3.83 -11.68
C SER A 90 -1.33 4.07 -11.80
N LYS A 91 -1.72 5.29 -12.22
CA LYS A 91 -3.09 5.58 -12.68
C LYS A 91 -3.58 4.65 -13.78
N ARG A 92 -2.67 4.00 -14.54
CA ARG A 92 -3.06 2.99 -15.55
C ARG A 92 -3.72 1.75 -14.94
N CYS A 93 -3.58 1.51 -13.63
CA CYS A 93 -4.28 0.44 -12.93
C CYS A 93 -5.78 0.70 -12.74
N ILE A 94 -6.26 1.95 -12.89
CA ILE A 94 -7.68 2.31 -12.65
C ILE A 94 -8.62 1.43 -13.48
N LYS A 95 -8.48 1.38 -14.81
CA LYS A 95 -9.38 0.60 -15.68
C LYS A 95 -9.34 -0.92 -15.41
N PRO A 96 -8.16 -1.56 -15.26
CA PRO A 96 -8.08 -2.96 -14.84
C PRO A 96 -8.78 -3.24 -13.51
N ILE A 97 -8.65 -2.33 -12.54
CA ILE A 97 -9.31 -2.42 -11.23
C ILE A 97 -10.83 -2.30 -11.38
N GLU A 98 -11.33 -1.31 -12.11
CA GLU A 98 -12.77 -1.12 -12.36
C GLU A 98 -13.41 -2.35 -13.01
N GLY A 99 -12.73 -2.92 -14.01
CA GLY A 99 -13.18 -4.15 -14.67
C GLY A 99 -13.18 -5.36 -13.73
N GLN A 100 -12.32 -5.40 -12.72
CA GLN A 100 -12.34 -6.44 -11.71
C GLN A 100 -13.44 -6.22 -10.66
N LEU A 101 -13.61 -4.99 -10.18
CA LEU A 101 -14.68 -4.63 -9.23
C LEU A 101 -16.06 -4.88 -9.81
N SER A 102 -16.24 -4.65 -11.12
CA SER A 102 -17.49 -4.97 -11.84
C SER A 102 -17.77 -6.47 -11.94
N ALA A 103 -16.76 -7.31 -11.75
CA ALA A 103 -16.89 -8.76 -11.67
C ALA A 103 -16.99 -9.26 -10.21
N GLU A 104 -17.16 -8.35 -9.25
CA GLU A 104 -17.26 -8.63 -7.81
C GLU A 104 -16.05 -9.40 -7.21
N ASP A 105 -14.88 -9.33 -7.85
CA ASP A 105 -13.65 -9.97 -7.35
C ASP A 105 -12.82 -8.99 -6.50
N ALA A 106 -12.82 -9.20 -5.19
CA ALA A 106 -12.12 -8.35 -4.24
C ALA A 106 -10.60 -8.62 -4.10
N LYS A 107 -10.05 -9.64 -4.78
CA LYS A 107 -8.65 -10.04 -4.59
C LYS A 107 -7.69 -9.11 -5.32
N ILE A 108 -6.87 -8.35 -4.58
CA ILE A 108 -5.98 -7.31 -5.16
C ILE A 108 -5.10 -7.86 -6.30
N LEU A 109 -4.52 -9.05 -6.15
CA LEU A 109 -3.57 -9.60 -7.11
C LEU A 109 -4.21 -10.05 -8.45
N LYS A 110 -5.54 -10.16 -8.53
CA LYS A 110 -6.22 -10.73 -9.71
C LYS A 110 -6.15 -9.87 -10.96
N PHE A 111 -5.91 -8.56 -10.84
CA PHE A 111 -5.76 -7.68 -12.00
C PHE A 111 -4.30 -7.63 -12.49
N TYR A 112 -3.33 -8.16 -11.74
CA TYR A 112 -1.91 -8.09 -12.08
C TYR A 112 -1.59 -8.63 -13.48
N PRO A 113 -2.21 -9.74 -13.95
CA PRO A 113 -1.99 -10.21 -15.33
C PRO A 113 -2.41 -9.22 -16.43
N LYS A 114 -3.19 -8.19 -16.10
CA LYS A 114 -3.66 -7.16 -17.04
C LYS A 114 -2.76 -5.91 -17.07
N VAL A 115 -1.67 -5.89 -16.29
CA VAL A 115 -0.78 -4.73 -16.12
C VAL A 115 0.70 -5.16 -16.07
N LYS A 116 1.61 -4.20 -16.21
CA LYS A 116 3.06 -4.42 -16.11
C LYS A 116 3.51 -4.35 -14.65
N VAL A 117 3.84 -5.49 -14.07
CA VAL A 117 4.26 -5.61 -12.66
C VAL A 117 5.78 -5.82 -12.58
N LYS A 118 6.42 -5.06 -11.71
CA LYS A 118 7.80 -5.25 -11.26
C LYS A 118 7.75 -5.74 -9.81
N GLU A 119 8.27 -6.94 -9.59
CA GLU A 119 8.43 -7.51 -8.26
C GLU A 119 9.81 -7.16 -7.70
N ILE A 120 9.85 -6.66 -6.46
CA ILE A 120 11.09 -6.43 -5.72
C ILE A 120 11.23 -7.55 -4.70
N ARG A 121 12.26 -8.38 -4.89
CA ARG A 121 12.45 -9.56 -4.05
C ARG A 121 13.04 -9.17 -2.70
N GLU A 122 12.74 -9.98 -1.69
CA GLU A 122 13.20 -9.78 -0.32
C GLU A 122 14.69 -9.42 -0.18
N ALA A 123 15.59 -10.07 -0.93
CA ALA A 123 17.02 -9.79 -0.89
C ALA A 123 17.38 -8.34 -1.26
N GLN A 124 16.58 -7.69 -2.12
CA GLN A 124 16.75 -6.28 -2.48
C GLN A 124 16.20 -5.33 -1.40
N LEU A 125 15.30 -5.82 -0.55
CA LEU A 125 14.66 -5.04 0.52
C LEU A 125 15.45 -5.11 1.83
N ARG A 126 16.15 -6.23 2.09
CA ARG A 126 16.94 -6.45 3.31
C ARG A 126 17.96 -5.33 3.62
N PRO A 127 18.62 -4.68 2.66
CA PRO A 127 19.47 -3.53 2.95
C PRO A 127 18.70 -2.32 3.53
N ALA A 128 17.45 -2.11 3.11
CA ALA A 128 16.57 -1.03 3.58
C ALA A 128 15.79 -1.42 4.85
N ASP A 129 15.49 -2.70 5.02
CA ASP A 129 14.82 -3.24 6.20
C ASP A 129 15.33 -4.66 6.52
N PRO A 130 16.41 -4.78 7.32
CA PRO A 130 17.05 -6.06 7.59
C PRO A 130 16.13 -7.10 8.21
N HIS A 131 15.12 -6.66 8.96
CA HIS A 131 14.17 -7.51 9.67
C HIS A 131 12.78 -7.53 9.02
N LEU A 132 12.56 -6.78 7.93
CA LEU A 132 11.29 -6.71 7.20
C LEU A 132 10.10 -6.28 8.07
N ILE A 133 10.36 -5.52 9.13
CA ILE A 133 9.31 -5.05 10.06
C ILE A 133 8.30 -4.12 9.39
N SER A 134 8.68 -3.50 8.27
CA SER A 134 7.81 -2.64 7.45
C SER A 134 6.57 -3.37 6.90
N PHE A 135 6.59 -4.70 6.88
CA PHE A 135 5.48 -5.54 6.40
C PHE A 135 4.68 -6.18 7.55
N VAL A 136 5.00 -5.87 8.81
CA VAL A 136 4.24 -6.34 9.97
C VAL A 136 2.96 -5.52 10.08
N ASN A 137 1.84 -6.22 10.11
CA ASN A 137 0.52 -5.63 10.31
C ASN A 137 0.09 -5.81 11.77
N ILE A 138 -0.42 -4.75 12.39
CA ILE A 138 -1.00 -4.78 13.74
C ILE A 138 -2.52 -4.80 13.60
N ASN A 139 -3.11 -6.00 13.68
CA ASN A 139 -4.56 -6.18 13.54
C ASN A 139 -5.25 -6.37 14.90
N THR A 140 -4.53 -6.82 15.93
CA THR A 140 -5.11 -7.16 17.23
C THR A 140 -4.54 -6.30 18.37
N PRO A 141 -5.30 -6.05 19.44
CA PRO A 141 -4.78 -5.40 20.65
C PRO A 141 -3.56 -6.13 21.26
N GLU A 142 -3.50 -7.45 21.09
CA GLU A 142 -2.36 -8.26 21.49
C GLU A 142 -1.10 -7.91 20.68
N ASP A 143 -1.23 -7.63 19.38
CA ASP A 143 -0.14 -7.15 18.53
C ASP A 143 0.40 -5.78 18.99
N LEU A 144 -0.47 -4.90 19.52
CA LEU A 144 -0.05 -3.59 20.07
C LEU A 144 0.91 -3.77 21.27
N SER A 145 0.62 -4.71 22.17
CA SER A 145 1.48 -4.96 23.34
C SER A 145 2.88 -5.51 22.96
N ALA A 146 2.95 -6.32 21.90
CA ALA A 146 4.22 -6.82 21.37
C ALA A 146 5.02 -5.72 20.65
N SER A 147 4.31 -4.79 19.98
CA SER A 147 4.88 -3.66 19.25
C SER A 147 5.58 -2.63 20.14
N GLU A 148 5.09 -2.43 21.37
CA GLU A 148 5.72 -1.56 22.38
C GLU A 148 7.12 -2.04 22.76
N THR A 149 7.36 -3.36 22.71
CA THR A 149 8.67 -3.96 23.03
C THR A 149 9.67 -3.78 21.87
N MET A 150 9.20 -3.82 20.62
CA MET A 150 10.04 -3.61 19.43
C MET A 150 10.47 -2.15 19.27
N SER A 151 9.63 -1.19 19.66
CA SER A 151 9.96 0.23 19.60
C SER A 151 11.12 0.62 20.54
N SER A 152 11.33 -0.11 21.64
CA SER A 152 12.43 0.11 22.59
C SER A 152 13.80 -0.42 22.14
N ASP A 153 13.84 -1.44 21.27
CA ASP A 153 15.11 -2.06 20.84
C ASP A 153 15.64 -1.47 19.51
N ASP A 154 14.78 -0.92 18.66
CA ASP A 154 15.18 -0.19 17.43
C ASP A 154 15.58 1.28 17.69
N LEU A 155 15.50 1.75 18.94
CA LEU A 155 15.92 3.09 19.38
C LEU A 155 17.31 3.11 20.06
N LYS A 156 18.09 2.01 19.96
CA LYS A 156 19.49 1.95 20.43
C LYS A 156 20.49 1.92 19.28
#